data_AF-A0A1G6VT56-F1
#
_entry.id   AF-A0A1G6VT56-F1
#
_cell.length_a   1.000
_cell.length_b   1.000
_cell.length_c   1.000
_cell.angle_alpha   90.00
_cell.angle_beta   90.00
_cell.angle_gamma   90.00
#
_symmetry.space_group_name_H-M   'P 1'
#
loop_
_entity.id
_entity.type
_entity.pdbx_description
1 polymer ?
#
loop_
_entity_poly.entity_id
_entity_poly.type
_entity_poly.pdbx_seq_one_letter_code
_entity_poly.pdbx_strand_id
1 'polypeptide(L)'
;MISLLDLVGTIGASVLGLPGILGLALGMTTRNWILAAVMGGIVGLIAPILLGGSHSMNVTVPVAEYVIGMLVGICAGFAGSAVRHKGAKV
;
A
#
# COMPACT_ATOMS: atom_id res chain seq x y z
N MET A 1 9.17 19.92 -7.94
CA MET A 1 7.91 19.70 -8.67
C MET A 1 7.92 18.24 -9.09
N ILE A 2 6.88 17.46 -8.77
CA ILE A 2 6.81 16.06 -9.19
C ILE A 2 6.46 16.04 -10.68
N SER A 3 7.24 15.32 -11.49
CA SER A 3 6.88 15.13 -12.90
C SER A 3 5.74 14.13 -13.00
N LEU A 4 4.86 14.25 -14.01
CA LEU A 4 3.73 13.34 -14.17
C LEU A 4 4.18 11.87 -14.25
N LEU A 5 5.36 11.63 -14.83
CA LEU A 5 5.99 10.31 -14.91
C LEU A 5 6.42 9.77 -13.54
N ASP A 6 6.96 10.63 -12.67
CA ASP A 6 7.34 10.23 -11.30
C ASP A 6 6.09 9.85 -10.50
N LEU A 7 5.01 10.62 -10.63
CA LEU A 7 3.76 10.34 -9.94
C LEU A 7 3.18 8.97 -10.34
N VAL A 8 3.09 8.72 -11.64
CA VAL A 8 2.60 7.43 -12.17
C VAL A 8 3.56 6.29 -11.79
N GLY A 9 4.88 6.54 -11.81
CA GLY A 9 5.90 5.60 -11.37
C GLY A 9 5.76 5.21 -9.90
N THR A 10 5.60 6.17 -8.99
CA THR A 10 5.41 5.92 -7.55
C THR A 10 4.11 5.17 -7.27
N ILE A 11 3.02 5.50 -7.98
CA ILE A 11 1.75 4.77 -7.85
C ILE A 11 1.93 3.32 -8.33
N GLY A 12 2.50 3.12 -9.51
CA GLY A 12 2.74 1.79 -10.07
C GLY A 12 3.63 0.94 -9.16
N ALA A 13 4.71 1.52 -8.64
CA ALA A 13 5.61 0.88 -7.68
C ALA A 13 4.92 0.53 -6.36
N SER A 14 4.04 1.40 -5.85
CA SER A 14 3.30 1.14 -4.62
C SER A 14 2.24 0.05 -4.79
N VAL A 15 1.57 -0.01 -5.96
CA VAL A 15 0.55 -1.01 -6.29
C VAL A 15 1.16 -2.39 -6.50
N LEU A 16 2.28 -2.48 -7.21
CA LEU A 16 2.99 -3.74 -7.43
C LEU A 16 3.92 -4.12 -6.26
N GLY A 17 4.23 -3.18 -5.38
CA GLY A 17 5.14 -3.35 -4.24
C GLY A 17 4.48 -3.88 -2.98
N LEU A 18 5.21 -3.75 -1.87
CA LEU A 18 4.76 -4.16 -0.53
C LEU A 18 3.39 -3.57 -0.12
N PRO A 19 3.12 -2.26 -0.32
CA PRO A 19 1.83 -1.67 0.04
C PRO A 19 0.65 -2.38 -0.61
N GLY A 20 0.75 -2.66 -1.92
CA GLY A 20 -0.31 -3.32 -2.67
C GLY A 20 -0.45 -4.80 -2.34
N ILE A 21 0.60 -5.60 -2.46
CA ILE A 21 0.51 -7.07 -2.31
C ILE A 21 0.21 -7.45 -0.85
N LEU A 22 0.99 -6.89 0.09
CA LEU A 22 0.87 -7.21 1.51
C LEU A 22 -0.40 -6.58 2.12
N GLY A 23 -0.77 -5.37 1.67
CA GLY A 23 -2.04 -4.75 2.03
C GLY A 23 -3.24 -5.61 1.59
N LEU A 24 -3.22 -6.13 0.36
CA LEU A 24 -4.28 -7.00 -0.16
C LEU A 24 -4.32 -8.35 0.55
N ALA A 25 -3.17 -8.97 0.82
CA ALA A 25 -3.08 -10.21 1.57
C ALA A 25 -3.61 -10.05 3.01
N LEU A 26 -3.24 -8.99 3.72
CA LEU A 26 -3.77 -8.69 5.06
C LEU A 26 -5.25 -8.33 5.03
N GLY A 27 -5.72 -7.67 3.96
CA GLY A 27 -7.14 -7.43 3.73
C GLY A 27 -7.92 -8.74 3.63
N MET A 28 -7.36 -9.75 2.97
CA MET A 28 -7.94 -11.09 2.87
C MET A 28 -7.92 -11.86 4.19
N THR A 29 -6.98 -11.62 5.11
CA THR A 29 -6.95 -12.34 6.40
C THR A 29 -7.96 -11.80 7.41
N THR A 30 -8.61 -10.66 7.12
CA THR A 30 -9.62 -10.03 7.98
C THR A 30 -11.02 -10.05 7.32
N ARG A 31 -12.09 -10.14 8.11
CA ARG A 31 -13.51 -10.00 7.63
C ARG A 31 -14.08 -8.61 7.94
N ASN A 32 -13.29 -7.78 8.62
CA ASN A 32 -13.70 -6.45 9.06
C ASN A 32 -13.02 -5.39 8.20
N TRP A 33 -13.84 -4.66 7.44
CA TRP A 33 -13.44 -3.61 6.51
C TRP A 33 -12.54 -2.55 7.16
N ILE A 34 -12.82 -2.18 8.41
CA ILE A 34 -12.06 -1.17 9.14
C ILE A 34 -10.67 -1.70 9.48
N LEU A 35 -10.57 -2.94 9.95
CA LEU A 35 -9.31 -3.56 10.31
C LEU A 35 -8.41 -3.76 9.07
N ALA A 36 -9.02 -4.12 7.94
CA ALA A 36 -8.34 -4.26 6.66
C ALA A 36 -7.75 -2.91 6.18
N ALA A 37 -8.52 -1.83 6.29
CA ALA A 37 -8.08 -0.49 5.93
C ALA A 37 -6.91 0.00 6.80
N VAL A 38 -7.00 -0.22 8.12
CA VAL A 38 -5.95 0.16 9.07
C VAL A 38 -4.68 -0.64 8.83
N MET A 39 -4.78 -1.97 8.66
CA MET A 39 -3.63 -2.83 8.35
C MET A 39 -2.97 -2.43 7.02
N GLY A 40 -3.78 -2.20 5.97
CA GLY A 40 -3.29 -1.76 4.67
C GLY A 40 -2.60 -0.40 4.73
N GLY A 41 -3.18 0.57 5.45
CA GLY A 41 -2.56 1.88 5.66
C GLY A 41 -1.27 1.83 6.45
N ILE A 42 -1.18 0.98 7.47
CA ILE A 42 0.05 0.74 8.24
C ILE A 42 1.15 0.16 7.34
N VAL A 43 0.83 -0.83 6.50
CA VAL A 43 1.80 -1.38 5.52
C VAL A 43 2.25 -0.29 4.54
N GLY A 44 1.33 0.53 4.05
CA GLY A 44 1.63 1.64 3.16
C GLY A 44 2.53 2.71 3.78
N LEU A 45 2.51 2.88 5.11
CA LEU A 45 3.39 3.80 5.84
C LEU A 45 4.76 3.15 6.14
N ILE A 46 4.79 1.88 6.52
CA ILE A 46 6.00 1.17 6.92
C ILE A 46 6.84 0.76 5.71
N ALA A 47 6.22 0.41 4.58
CA ALA A 47 6.92 -0.09 3.41
C ALA A 47 7.92 0.92 2.81
N PRO A 48 7.61 2.22 2.64
CA PRO A 48 8.60 3.21 2.21
C PRO A 48 9.75 3.39 3.21
N ILE A 49 9.54 3.12 4.51
CA ILE A 49 10.60 3.19 5.53
C ILE A 49 11.55 1.99 5.39
N LEU A 50 11.00 0.78 5.24
CA LEU A 50 11.79 -0.45 5.10
C LEU A 50 12.50 -0.52 3.73
N LEU A 51 11.80 -0.22 2.65
CA LEU A 51 12.33 -0.31 1.28
C LEU A 51 13.11 0.94 0.87
N GLY A 52 12.68 2.13 1.31
CA GLY A 52 13.41 3.38 1.08
C GLY A 52 14.74 3.43 1.84
N GLY A 53 14.82 2.81 3.02
CA GLY A 53 16.08 2.62 3.74
C GLY A 53 17.05 1.64 3.08
N SER A 54 16.59 0.84 2.10
CA SER A 54 17.41 -0.17 1.42
C SER A 54 18.15 0.38 0.19
N HIS A 55 17.83 1.59 -0.27
CA HIS A 55 18.57 2.25 -1.35
C HIS A 55 19.63 3.19 -0.77
N SER A 56 20.90 2.82 -0.97
CA SER A 56 22.12 3.56 -0.61
C SER A 56 22.30 4.93 -1.30
N MET A 57 21.21 5.61 -1.67
CA MET A 57 21.23 6.98 -2.15
C MET A 57 20.34 7.82 -1.24
N ASN A 58 20.98 8.80 -0.61
CA ASN A 58 20.42 9.86 0.21
C ASN A 58 19.49 10.77 -0.62
N VAL A 59 18.46 10.21 -1.24
CA VAL A 59 17.38 10.91 -1.91
C VAL A 59 16.25 10.96 -0.90
N THR A 60 16.02 12.15 -0.35
CA THR A 60 14.88 12.43 0.52
C THR A 60 13.61 11.92 -0.15
N VAL A 61 13.06 10.82 0.34
CA VAL A 61 11.78 10.28 -0.14
C VAL A 61 10.75 11.39 0.05
N PRO A 62 10.18 11.96 -1.01
CA PRO A 62 9.26 13.07 -0.87
C PRO A 62 8.03 12.59 -0.10
N VAL A 63 7.49 13.46 0.75
CA VAL A 63 6.28 13.18 1.57
C VAL A 63 5.13 12.64 0.70
N ALA A 64 5.10 13.01 -0.58
CA ALA A 64 4.17 12.47 -1.57
C ALA A 64 4.20 10.94 -1.70
N GLU A 65 5.36 10.28 -1.66
CA GLU A 65 5.44 8.81 -1.80
C GLU A 65 4.87 8.09 -0.59
N TYR A 66 5.06 8.66 0.61
CA TYR A 66 4.43 8.14 1.83
C TYR A 66 2.91 8.23 1.76
N VAL A 67 2.38 9.36 1.25
CA VAL A 67 0.94 9.54 1.08
C VAL A 67 0.38 8.58 0.03
N ILE A 68 1.08 8.42 -1.10
CA ILE A 68 0.66 7.48 -2.16
C ILE A 68 0.71 6.04 -1.65
N GLY A 69 1.78 5.64 -0.97
CA GLY A 69 1.92 4.32 -0.36
C GLY A 69 0.81 4.01 0.64
N MET A 70 0.47 4.97 1.51
CA MET A 70 -0.65 4.85 2.45
C MET A 70 -1.99 4.68 1.73
N LEU A 71 -2.30 5.54 0.74
CA LEU A 71 -3.56 5.46 -0.01
C LEU A 71 -3.69 4.14 -0.77
N VAL A 72 -2.62 3.70 -1.43
CA VAL A 72 -2.58 2.43 -2.15
C VAL A 72 -2.75 1.26 -1.17
N GLY A 73 -2.07 1.29 -0.02
CA GLY A 73 -2.20 0.27 1.03
C GLY A 73 -3.62 0.17 1.58
N ILE A 74 -4.28 1.30 1.86
CA ILE A 74 -5.68 1.33 2.30
C ILE A 74 -6.60 0.73 1.23
N CYS A 75 -6.46 1.16 -0.02
CA CYS A 75 -7.25 0.64 -1.15
C CYS A 75 -7.03 -0.87 -1.36
N ALA A 76 -5.79 -1.33 -1.26
CA ALA A 76 -5.43 -2.74 -1.36
C ALA A 76 -6.03 -3.57 -0.21
N GLY A 77 -5.98 -3.07 1.02
CA GLY A 77 -6.63 -3.69 2.19
C GLY A 77 -8.14 -3.81 2.01
N PHE A 78 -8.79 -2.73 1.56
CA PHE A 78 -10.22 -2.74 1.22
C PHE A 78 -10.54 -3.76 0.13
N ALA A 79 -9.76 -3.80 -0.95
CA ALA A 79 -9.94 -4.75 -2.03
C ALA A 79 -9.78 -6.20 -1.54
N GLY A 80 -8.77 -6.51 -0.73
CA GLY A 80 -8.56 -7.83 -0.15
C GLY A 80 -9.72 -8.30 0.72
N SER A 81 -10.25 -7.42 1.58
CA SER A 81 -11.42 -7.73 2.41
C SER A 81 -12.69 -7.91 1.59
N ALA A 82 -12.88 -7.10 0.53
CA ALA A 82 -13.98 -7.28 -0.41
C ALA A 82 -13.90 -8.62 -1.16
N VAL A 83 -12.70 -9.06 -1.57
CA VAL A 83 -12.50 -10.39 -2.18
C VAL A 83 -12.86 -11.49 -1.18
N ARG A 84 -12.46 -11.39 0.09
CA ARG A 84 -12.87 -12.39 1.09
C ARG A 84 -14.38 -12.40 1.32
N HIS A 85 -15.02 -11.24 1.43
CA HIS A 85 -16.46 -11.17 1.67
C HIS A 85 -17.27 -11.72 0.49
N LYS A 86 -16.76 -11.61 -0.74
CA LYS A 86 -17.43 -12.12 -1.95
C LYS A 86 -17.03 -13.55 -2.32
N GLY A 87 -15.80 -13.94 -2.01
CA GLY A 87 -15.20 -15.24 -2.33
C GLY A 87 -15.41 -16.31 -1.27
N ALA A 88 -15.37 -15.97 0.02
CA ALA A 88 -15.70 -16.90 1.10
C ALA A 88 -17.23 -16.92 1.33
N LYS A 89 -17.93 -17.60 0.42
CA LYS A 89 -19.34 -18.01 0.61
C LYS A 89 -19.42 -19.28 1.47
N VAL A 90 -18.95 -19.20 2.70
CA VAL A 90 -19.29 -20.16 3.78
C VAL A 90 -20.02 -19.43 4.88
#